data_AF-A0A7C1R0W8-F1
#
_entry.id   AF-A0A7C1R0W8-F1
#
_cell.length_a   1.000
_cell.length_b   1.000
_cell.length_c   1.000
_cell.angle_alpha   90.00
_cell.angle_beta   90.00
_cell.angle_gamma   90.00
#
_symmetry.space_group_name_H-M   'P 1'
#
loop_
_entity.id
_entity.type
_entity.pdbx_description
1 polymer ?
#
loop_
_entity_poly.entity_id
_entity_poly.type
_entity_poly.pdbx_seq_one_letter_code
_entity_poly.pdbx_strand_id
1 'polypeptide(L)'
;MIVLIAPENDIPNEIEILHQLFQQGLAYYHLRKPFKDYQEHCDYLNLIDTKYHNRIVVHLFHELINAYELKGVHFQEQKRIDHIDNPGQYFKSLDMYGKTISSSFHDPEVLEDCEFEFDYHLLSPVFSSISKQGYEGKGFDVNQSGKLIVGMGGITDKTVQQTLKLGFKGIGVLGGVWNMKNPVESFIALKKHYEAAWIEEKKTSNRNSMN
;
A
#
# COMPACT_ATOMS: atom_id res chain seq x y z
N MET A 1 3.78 -7.53 5.07
CA MET A 1 3.89 -6.48 4.04
C MET A 1 3.60 -5.12 4.66
N ILE A 2 4.45 -4.12 4.41
CA ILE A 2 4.21 -2.72 4.80
C ILE A 2 4.20 -1.88 3.52
N VAL A 3 3.05 -1.28 3.23
CA VAL A 3 2.83 -0.33 2.13
C VAL A 3 2.95 1.09 2.68
N LEU A 4 3.85 1.88 2.13
CA LEU A 4 3.94 3.31 2.44
C LEU A 4 3.40 4.11 1.26
N ILE A 5 2.32 4.85 1.47
CA ILE A 5 1.75 5.75 0.46
C ILE A 5 2.54 7.07 0.48
N ALA A 6 2.87 7.60 -0.70
CA ALA A 6 3.46 8.92 -0.86
C ALA A 6 2.58 10.03 -0.24
N PRO A 7 3.16 11.10 0.30
CA PRO A 7 2.38 12.28 0.65
C PRO A 7 1.78 12.88 -0.63
N GLU A 8 0.52 13.32 -0.59
CA GLU A 8 -0.17 13.82 -1.79
C GLU A 8 0.49 15.09 -2.36
N ASN A 9 1.02 15.93 -1.47
CA ASN A 9 1.81 17.12 -1.79
C ASN A 9 3.30 16.85 -1.58
N ASP A 10 4.15 17.62 -2.23
CA ASP A 10 5.59 17.59 -1.98
C ASP A 10 5.88 18.15 -0.60
N ILE A 11 6.82 17.51 0.09
CA ILE A 11 7.32 17.97 1.38
C ILE A 11 8.83 18.28 1.31
N PRO A 12 9.35 19.13 2.21
CA PRO A 12 10.78 19.40 2.27
C PRO A 12 11.58 18.10 2.48
N ASN A 13 12.69 17.97 1.74
CA ASN A 13 13.63 16.84 1.81
C ASN A 13 12.99 15.45 1.54
N GLU A 14 11.86 15.40 0.83
CA GLU A 14 11.11 14.15 0.62
C GLU A 14 11.96 13.02 0.02
N ILE A 15 12.76 13.31 -1.03
CA ILE A 15 13.58 12.30 -1.70
C ILE A 15 14.67 11.76 -0.78
N GLU A 16 15.32 12.63 0.00
CA GLU A 16 16.33 12.22 0.99
C GLU A 16 15.72 11.29 2.04
N ILE A 17 14.57 11.68 2.60
CA ILE A 17 13.83 10.87 3.57
C ILE A 17 13.43 9.54 2.93
N LEU A 18 12.91 9.54 1.71
CA LEU A 18 12.50 8.35 0.99
C LEU A 18 13.67 7.38 0.76
N HIS A 19 14.85 7.88 0.39
CA HIS A 19 16.07 7.06 0.29
C HIS A 19 16.45 6.45 1.64
N GLN A 20 16.38 7.21 2.72
CA GLN A 20 16.63 6.67 4.07
C GLN A 20 15.62 5.58 4.42
N LEU A 21 14.33 5.76 4.09
CA LEU A 21 13.31 4.72 4.28
C LEU A 21 13.60 3.45 3.47
N PHE A 22 14.06 3.58 2.22
CA PHE A 22 14.51 2.43 1.44
C PHE A 22 15.73 1.74 2.05
N GLN A 23 16.69 2.48 2.59
CA GLN A 23 17.83 1.91 3.31
C GLN A 23 17.39 1.13 4.56
N GLN A 24 16.30 1.55 5.21
CA GLN A 24 15.69 0.83 6.34
C GLN A 24 14.79 -0.35 5.92
N GLY A 25 14.74 -0.66 4.63
CA GLY A 25 14.04 -1.83 4.08
C GLY A 25 12.59 -1.60 3.71
N LEU A 26 12.18 -0.35 3.43
CA LEU A 26 10.92 -0.11 2.71
C LEU A 26 10.93 -0.86 1.38
N ALA A 27 9.89 -1.66 1.12
CA ALA A 27 9.80 -2.54 -0.04
C ALA A 27 8.59 -2.26 -0.97
N TYR A 28 7.60 -1.52 -0.47
CA TYR A 28 6.40 -1.14 -1.21
C TYR A 28 6.12 0.35 -0.96
N TYR A 29 6.72 1.20 -1.79
CA TYR A 29 6.40 2.62 -1.85
C TYR A 29 5.36 2.86 -2.93
N HIS A 30 4.18 3.33 -2.54
CA HIS A 30 3.08 3.61 -3.44
C HIS A 30 3.11 5.09 -3.83
N LEU A 31 3.61 5.38 -5.03
CA LEU A 31 3.70 6.73 -5.57
C LEU A 31 2.31 7.20 -6.03
N ARG A 32 1.73 8.11 -5.24
CA ARG A 32 0.45 8.77 -5.51
C ARG A 32 0.58 10.28 -5.27
N LYS A 33 0.87 11.01 -6.35
CA LYS A 33 0.97 12.48 -6.36
C LYS A 33 -0.14 13.05 -7.26
N PRO A 34 -1.38 13.19 -6.76
CA PRO A 34 -2.54 13.50 -7.60
C PRO A 34 -2.50 14.88 -8.25
N PHE A 35 -1.64 15.78 -7.76
CA PHE A 35 -1.49 17.13 -8.28
C PHE A 35 -0.30 17.30 -9.24
N LYS A 36 0.44 16.22 -9.50
CA LYS A 36 1.55 16.21 -10.46
C LYS A 36 1.11 15.67 -11.81
N ASP A 37 1.58 16.29 -12.88
CA ASP A 37 1.41 15.77 -14.22
C ASP A 37 2.37 14.60 -14.53
N TYR A 38 2.33 14.12 -15.77
CA TYR A 38 3.17 13.01 -16.24
C TYR A 38 4.66 13.34 -16.15
N GLN A 39 5.06 14.52 -16.63
CA GLN A 39 6.47 14.92 -16.66
C GLN A 39 7.00 15.11 -15.24
N GLU A 40 6.20 15.68 -14.35
CA GLU A 40 6.55 15.80 -12.95
C GLU A 40 6.69 14.44 -12.23
N HIS A 41 5.94 13.41 -12.66
CA HIS A 41 6.16 12.04 -12.17
C HIS A 41 7.48 11.46 -12.69
N CYS A 42 7.82 11.68 -13.96
CA CYS A 42 9.12 11.29 -14.52
C CYS A 42 10.26 11.96 -13.74
N ASP A 43 10.16 13.28 -13.53
CA ASP A 43 11.17 14.05 -12.80
C ASP A 43 11.32 13.56 -11.37
N TYR A 44 10.21 13.26 -10.68
CA TYR A 44 10.22 12.68 -9.34
C TYR A 44 10.92 11.31 -9.31
N LEU A 45 10.62 10.41 -10.26
CA LEU A 45 11.26 9.09 -10.36
C LEU A 45 12.76 9.21 -10.69
N ASN A 46 13.16 10.18 -11.50
CA ASN A 46 14.55 10.44 -11.85
C ASN A 46 15.41 10.90 -10.66
N LEU A 47 14.79 11.50 -9.63
CA LEU A 47 15.47 11.85 -8.38
C LEU A 47 15.70 10.63 -7.47
N ILE A 48 15.05 9.49 -7.75
CA ILE A 48 15.21 8.27 -6.97
C ILE A 48 16.26 7.36 -7.60
N ASP A 49 17.25 6.92 -6.80
CA ASP A 49 18.22 5.92 -7.24
C ASP A 49 17.52 4.72 -7.88
N THR A 50 17.95 4.34 -9.09
CA THR A 50 17.34 3.27 -9.89
C THR A 50 17.27 1.92 -9.17
N LYS A 51 18.21 1.64 -8.26
CA LYS A 51 18.21 0.43 -7.39
C LYS A 51 16.97 0.32 -6.47
N TYR A 52 16.22 1.41 -6.29
CA TYR A 52 14.99 1.43 -5.50
C TYR A 52 13.72 1.43 -6.35
N HIS A 53 13.81 1.59 -7.67
CA HIS A 53 12.63 1.62 -8.55
C HIS A 53 11.79 0.34 -8.44
N ASN A 54 12.43 -0.81 -8.27
CA ASN A 54 11.77 -2.10 -8.06
C ASN A 54 10.98 -2.23 -6.73
N ARG A 55 10.90 -1.15 -5.95
CA ARG A 55 10.13 -1.00 -4.71
C ARG A 55 8.95 -0.04 -4.88
N ILE A 56 8.81 0.61 -6.04
CA ILE A 56 7.84 1.66 -6.30
C ILE A 56 6.67 1.12 -7.11
N VAL A 57 5.45 1.34 -6.61
CA VAL A 57 4.19 1.02 -7.27
C VAL A 57 3.47 2.33 -7.61
N VAL A 58 3.13 2.53 -8.88
CA VAL A 58 2.50 3.79 -9.34
C VAL A 58 0.98 3.71 -9.33
N HIS A 59 0.33 4.75 -8.80
CA HIS A 59 -1.14 4.88 -8.83
C HIS A 59 -1.66 5.58 -10.09
N LEU A 60 -0.83 6.46 -10.65
CA LEU A 60 -1.10 7.28 -11.82
C LEU A 60 -0.10 6.93 -12.92
N PHE A 61 -0.42 7.26 -14.17
CA PHE A 61 0.49 7.08 -15.32
C PHE A 61 1.11 5.66 -15.35
N HIS A 62 0.25 4.64 -15.43
CA HIS A 62 0.68 3.23 -15.36
C HIS A 62 1.68 2.86 -16.46
N GLU A 63 1.66 3.57 -17.58
CA GLU A 63 2.62 3.47 -18.68
C GLU A 63 4.07 3.78 -18.27
N LEU A 64 4.31 4.42 -17.12
CA LEU A 64 5.66 4.64 -16.58
C LEU A 64 6.41 3.34 -16.34
N ILE A 65 5.72 2.23 -16.10
CA ILE A 65 6.39 0.92 -15.90
C ILE A 65 7.17 0.45 -17.14
N ASN A 66 6.87 1.00 -18.32
CA ASN A 66 7.54 0.69 -19.57
C ASN A 66 8.90 1.42 -19.70
N ALA A 67 9.06 2.56 -19.03
CA ALA A 67 10.26 3.38 -19.07
C ALA A 67 11.15 3.18 -17.82
N TYR A 68 10.55 2.73 -16.73
CA TYR A 68 11.20 2.58 -15.43
C TYR A 68 11.05 1.15 -14.91
N GLU A 69 12.07 0.63 -14.23
CA GLU A 69 12.07 -0.68 -13.57
C GLU A 69 11.25 -0.66 -12.27
N LEU A 70 10.00 -0.20 -12.37
CA LEU A 70 9.06 -0.08 -11.27
C LEU A 70 8.58 -1.44 -10.81
N LYS A 71 8.14 -1.52 -9.56
CA LYS A 71 7.58 -2.73 -8.96
C LYS A 71 6.24 -3.13 -9.58
N GLY A 72 5.43 -2.16 -9.98
CA GLY A 72 4.14 -2.42 -10.61
C GLY A 72 3.16 -1.26 -10.54
N VAL A 73 1.87 -1.58 -10.69
CA VAL A 73 0.78 -0.60 -10.78
C VAL A 73 -0.27 -0.82 -9.70
N HIS A 74 -0.90 0.27 -9.29
CA HIS A 74 -2.03 0.26 -8.36
C HIS A 74 -3.25 0.94 -9.00
N PHE A 75 -4.38 0.25 -8.98
CA PHE A 75 -5.67 0.78 -9.41
C PHE A 75 -6.42 1.38 -8.23
N GLN A 76 -6.59 2.70 -8.25
CA GLN A 76 -7.61 3.34 -7.42
C GLN A 76 -9.00 2.80 -7.80
N GLU A 77 -9.94 2.77 -6.85
CA GLU A 77 -11.24 2.10 -7.00
C GLU A 77 -11.98 2.46 -8.29
N GLN A 78 -12.14 3.76 -8.57
CA GLN A 78 -12.83 4.21 -9.79
C GLN A 78 -12.13 3.68 -11.06
N LYS A 79 -10.80 3.75 -11.11
CA LYS A 79 -10.03 3.27 -12.25
C LYS A 79 -10.12 1.74 -12.41
N ARG A 80 -10.28 0.99 -11.31
CA ARG A 80 -10.57 -0.45 -11.36
C ARG A 80 -11.93 -0.69 -12.00
N ILE A 81 -12.98 -0.02 -11.51
CA ILE A 81 -14.34 -0.14 -12.04
C ILE A 81 -14.36 0.15 -13.55
N ASP A 82 -13.66 1.21 -13.97
CA ASP A 82 -13.66 1.66 -15.36
C ASP A 82 -12.92 0.72 -16.34
N HIS A 83 -11.98 -0.10 -15.85
CA HIS A 83 -11.03 -0.80 -16.74
C HIS A 83 -10.79 -2.29 -16.44
N ILE A 84 -11.05 -2.73 -15.21
CA ILE A 84 -10.67 -4.05 -14.71
C ILE A 84 -11.89 -4.91 -14.41
N ASP A 85 -12.94 -4.35 -13.80
CA ASP A 85 -14.17 -5.10 -13.52
C ASP A 85 -14.89 -5.51 -14.83
N ASN A 86 -14.55 -4.86 -15.94
CA ASN A 86 -14.80 -5.32 -17.30
C ASN A 86 -13.47 -5.28 -18.08
N PRO A 87 -12.64 -6.34 -18.00
CA PRO A 87 -11.24 -6.28 -18.42
C PRO A 87 -11.15 -6.13 -19.94
N GLY A 88 -10.95 -4.89 -20.37
CA GLY A 88 -10.76 -4.54 -21.77
C GLY A 88 -9.33 -4.80 -22.25
N GLN A 89 -8.85 -3.93 -23.13
CA GLN A 89 -7.48 -3.98 -23.67
C GLN A 89 -6.46 -3.21 -22.81
N TYR A 90 -6.79 -2.92 -21.54
CA TYR A 90 -6.04 -1.97 -20.71
C TYR A 90 -4.54 -2.33 -20.58
N PHE A 91 -4.24 -3.61 -20.37
CA PHE A 91 -2.86 -4.08 -20.19
C PHE A 91 -2.07 -4.24 -21.50
N LYS A 92 -2.70 -4.10 -22.68
CA LYS A 92 -2.05 -4.41 -23.97
C LYS A 92 -0.79 -3.60 -24.23
N SER A 93 -0.74 -2.36 -23.74
CA SER A 93 0.40 -1.45 -23.91
C SER A 93 1.31 -1.37 -22.68
N LEU A 94 1.14 -2.26 -21.69
CA LEU A 94 1.86 -2.23 -20.43
C LEU A 94 2.78 -3.46 -20.33
N ASP A 95 4.08 -3.24 -20.11
CA ASP A 95 5.04 -4.31 -19.85
C ASP A 95 4.91 -4.77 -18.40
N MET A 96 4.00 -5.73 -18.20
CA MET A 96 3.61 -6.26 -16.91
C MET A 96 4.48 -7.44 -16.46
N TYR A 97 5.45 -7.90 -17.25
CA TYR A 97 6.23 -9.07 -16.90
C TYR A 97 7.03 -8.84 -15.60
N GLY A 98 6.75 -9.66 -14.58
CA GLY A 98 7.37 -9.54 -13.25
C GLY A 98 6.92 -8.33 -12.42
N LYS A 99 5.90 -7.59 -12.86
CA LYS A 99 5.33 -6.43 -12.17
C LYS A 99 4.10 -6.84 -11.36
N THR A 100 3.87 -6.18 -10.23
CA THR A 100 2.67 -6.43 -9.39
C THR A 100 1.48 -5.58 -9.83
N ILE A 101 0.26 -6.11 -9.68
CA ILE A 101 -1.01 -5.40 -9.84
C ILE A 101 -1.74 -5.41 -8.50
N SER A 102 -2.19 -4.24 -8.04
CA SER A 102 -2.99 -4.11 -6.83
C SER A 102 -4.14 -3.14 -7.00
N SER A 103 -5.14 -3.18 -6.13
CA SER A 103 -6.26 -2.24 -6.18
C SER A 103 -6.81 -1.85 -4.80
N SER A 104 -7.43 -0.67 -4.72
CA SER A 104 -8.11 -0.14 -3.53
C SER A 104 -9.59 -0.51 -3.51
N PHE A 105 -10.07 -1.07 -2.41
CA PHE A 105 -11.46 -1.39 -2.14
C PHE A 105 -11.92 -0.68 -0.87
N HIS A 106 -13.20 -0.31 -0.83
CA HIS A 106 -13.84 0.26 0.36
C HIS A 106 -15.00 -0.58 0.91
N ASP A 107 -15.25 -1.74 0.29
CA ASP A 107 -16.29 -2.69 0.64
C ASP A 107 -15.73 -4.13 0.54
N PRO A 108 -15.80 -4.95 1.62
CA PRO A 108 -15.36 -6.34 1.61
C PRO A 108 -16.14 -7.23 0.64
N GLU A 109 -17.45 -7.02 0.47
CA GLU A 109 -18.27 -7.83 -0.45
C GLU A 109 -17.82 -7.61 -1.89
N VAL A 110 -17.64 -6.35 -2.30
CA VAL A 110 -17.08 -5.98 -3.61
C VAL A 110 -15.66 -6.54 -3.79
N LEU A 111 -14.86 -6.55 -2.71
CA LEU A 111 -13.53 -7.13 -2.75
C LEU A 111 -13.58 -8.63 -3.00
N GLU A 112 -14.46 -9.37 -2.31
CA GLU A 112 -14.59 -10.82 -2.48
C GLU A 112 -15.16 -11.20 -3.85
N ASP A 113 -16.17 -10.47 -4.33
CA ASP A 113 -16.82 -10.71 -5.61
C ASP A 113 -15.96 -10.32 -6.82
N CYS A 114 -14.87 -9.57 -6.62
CA CYS A 114 -13.96 -9.21 -7.71
C CYS A 114 -13.17 -10.44 -8.20
N GLU A 115 -13.47 -10.87 -9.44
CA GLU A 115 -12.85 -12.03 -10.08
C GLU A 115 -11.41 -11.77 -10.58
N PHE A 116 -11.03 -10.51 -10.78
CA PHE A 116 -9.67 -10.19 -11.21
C PHE A 116 -8.64 -10.52 -10.12
N GLU A 117 -7.64 -11.32 -10.46
CA GLU A 117 -6.58 -11.71 -9.53
C GLU A 117 -5.54 -10.59 -9.36
N PHE A 118 -5.70 -9.80 -8.30
CA PHE A 118 -4.66 -8.87 -7.85
C PHE A 118 -3.63 -9.57 -6.97
N ASP A 119 -2.36 -9.16 -7.06
CA ASP A 119 -1.30 -9.61 -6.15
C ASP A 119 -1.63 -9.25 -4.70
N TYR A 120 -2.27 -8.09 -4.49
CA TYR A 120 -2.78 -7.67 -3.17
C TYR A 120 -3.84 -6.57 -3.28
N HIS A 121 -4.63 -6.44 -2.23
CA HIS A 121 -5.80 -5.56 -2.15
C HIS A 121 -5.58 -4.58 -1.00
N LEU A 122 -5.80 -3.28 -1.23
CA LEU A 122 -5.84 -2.29 -0.15
C LEU A 122 -7.30 -2.12 0.27
N LEU A 123 -7.63 -2.43 1.53
CA LEU A 123 -8.98 -2.25 2.06
C LEU A 123 -8.97 -1.16 3.13
N SER A 124 -9.83 -0.15 2.96
CA SER A 124 -9.87 1.03 3.84
C SER A 124 -11.26 1.65 3.96
N PRO A 125 -11.53 2.48 4.98
CA PRO A 125 -10.73 2.66 6.20
C PRO A 125 -10.97 1.54 7.22
N VAL A 126 -9.89 0.98 7.76
CA VAL A 126 -9.97 -0.02 8.85
C VAL A 126 -10.34 0.67 10.17
N PHE A 127 -9.61 1.71 10.55
CA PHE A 127 -9.85 2.53 11.73
C PHE A 127 -10.12 3.98 11.36
N SER A 128 -10.80 4.70 12.26
CA SER A 128 -11.08 6.12 12.06
C SER A 128 -9.79 6.93 11.98
N SER A 129 -9.71 7.83 11.01
CA SER A 129 -8.57 8.75 10.89
C SER A 129 -8.79 9.97 11.77
N ILE A 130 -7.84 10.25 12.67
CA ILE A 130 -7.87 11.47 13.50
C ILE A 130 -7.81 12.73 12.62
N SER A 131 -7.11 12.67 11.47
CA SER A 131 -6.84 13.82 10.61
C SER A 131 -7.79 13.99 9.42
N LYS A 132 -8.70 13.04 9.17
CA LYS A 132 -9.72 13.15 8.10
C LYS A 132 -11.10 13.04 8.76
N GLN A 133 -11.67 14.19 9.14
CA GLN A 133 -13.03 14.24 9.69
C GLN A 133 -14.01 13.63 8.67
N GLY A 134 -14.83 12.67 9.12
CA GLY A 134 -15.79 11.94 8.27
C GLY A 134 -15.32 10.55 7.79
N TYR A 135 -14.08 10.13 8.07
CA TYR A 135 -13.62 8.76 7.84
C TYR A 135 -13.77 7.92 9.12
N GLU A 136 -14.95 7.33 9.31
CA GLU A 136 -15.19 6.37 10.39
C GLU A 136 -14.60 5.00 10.01
N GLY A 137 -13.88 4.38 10.94
CA GLY A 137 -13.33 3.04 10.76
C GLY A 137 -14.44 2.01 10.68
N LYS A 138 -14.39 1.16 9.65
CA LYS A 138 -15.44 0.15 9.40
C LYS A 138 -15.21 -1.16 10.16
N GLY A 139 -14.06 -1.33 10.83
CA GLY A 139 -13.80 -2.49 11.69
C GLY A 139 -13.88 -3.83 10.95
N PHE A 140 -13.46 -3.87 9.68
CA PHE A 140 -13.53 -5.06 8.84
C PHE A 140 -12.83 -6.25 9.48
N ASP A 141 -13.50 -7.41 9.51
CA ASP A 141 -12.90 -8.71 9.79
C ASP A 141 -12.78 -9.48 8.48
N VAL A 142 -11.55 -9.73 8.05
CA VAL A 142 -11.23 -10.42 6.79
C VAL A 142 -10.60 -11.79 7.03
N ASN A 143 -10.76 -12.38 8.22
CA ASN A 143 -10.18 -13.69 8.53
C ASN A 143 -10.67 -14.83 7.63
N GLN A 144 -11.86 -14.70 7.05
CA GLN A 144 -12.44 -15.69 6.14
C GLN A 144 -11.96 -15.52 4.67
N SER A 145 -11.30 -14.41 4.36
CA SER A 145 -10.83 -14.14 3.00
C SER A 145 -9.60 -14.97 2.65
N GLY A 146 -9.60 -15.55 1.45
CA GLY A 146 -8.41 -16.16 0.85
C GLY A 146 -7.46 -15.15 0.21
N LYS A 147 -7.86 -13.89 0.07
CA LYS A 147 -7.13 -12.85 -0.67
C LYS A 147 -6.04 -12.20 0.19
N LEU A 148 -4.97 -11.72 -0.45
CA LEU A 148 -3.94 -10.92 0.22
C LEU A 148 -4.45 -9.49 0.45
N ILE A 149 -5.01 -9.23 1.63
CA ILE A 149 -5.59 -7.92 1.99
C ILE A 149 -4.66 -7.16 2.94
N VAL A 150 -4.38 -5.91 2.57
CA VAL A 150 -3.57 -4.93 3.30
C VAL A 150 -4.50 -3.86 3.88
N GLY A 151 -4.48 -3.72 5.21
CA GLY A 151 -5.36 -2.80 5.92
C GLY A 151 -4.84 -1.37 5.87
N MET A 152 -5.70 -0.41 5.53
CA MET A 152 -5.38 1.01 5.44
C MET A 152 -6.38 1.89 6.19
N GLY A 153 -5.91 3.06 6.66
CA GLY A 153 -6.75 4.03 7.39
C GLY A 153 -6.66 3.82 8.91
N GLY A 154 -6.12 4.82 9.60
CA GLY A 154 -5.93 4.81 11.07
C GLY A 154 -4.91 3.78 11.59
N ILE A 155 -4.01 3.30 10.73
CA ILE A 155 -2.93 2.40 11.14
C ILE A 155 -1.80 3.16 11.84
N THR A 156 -1.49 2.74 13.07
CA THR A 156 -0.43 3.25 13.93
C THR A 156 0.21 2.09 14.71
N ASP A 157 1.29 2.35 15.43
CA ASP A 157 1.90 1.40 16.37
C ASP A 157 0.89 0.73 17.32
N LYS A 158 -0.15 1.46 17.74
CA LYS A 158 -1.21 0.97 18.64
C LYS A 158 -2.24 0.08 17.96
N THR A 159 -2.46 0.24 16.64
CA THR A 159 -3.52 -0.49 15.91
C THR A 159 -2.99 -1.62 15.06
N VAL A 160 -1.67 -1.73 14.86
CA VAL A 160 -1.04 -2.82 14.09
C VAL A 160 -1.44 -4.21 14.58
N GLN A 161 -1.39 -4.49 15.89
CA GLN A 161 -1.73 -5.82 16.40
C GLN A 161 -3.20 -6.16 16.13
N GLN A 162 -4.11 -5.19 16.34
CA GLN A 162 -5.52 -5.37 16.04
C GLN A 162 -5.76 -5.58 14.54
N THR A 163 -5.02 -4.89 13.68
CA THR A 163 -5.11 -5.07 12.23
C THR A 163 -4.80 -6.51 11.85
N LEU A 164 -3.76 -7.10 12.42
CA LEU A 164 -3.40 -8.49 12.12
C LEU A 164 -4.42 -9.50 12.65
N LYS A 165 -4.98 -9.26 13.84
CA LYS A 165 -6.06 -10.09 14.42
C LYS A 165 -7.33 -10.10 13.57
N LEU A 166 -7.59 -9.01 12.85
CA LEU A 166 -8.70 -8.90 11.90
C LEU A 166 -8.43 -9.61 10.56
N GLY A 167 -7.35 -10.39 10.44
CA GLY A 167 -7.07 -11.23 9.28
C GLY A 167 -6.18 -10.58 8.21
N PHE A 168 -5.95 -9.27 8.27
CA PHE A 168 -5.12 -8.54 7.32
C PHE A 168 -3.69 -9.10 7.27
N LYS A 169 -3.16 -9.25 6.07
CA LYS A 169 -1.82 -9.81 5.81
C LYS A 169 -0.75 -8.75 5.55
N GLY A 170 -1.13 -7.48 5.67
CA GLY A 170 -0.23 -6.33 5.61
C GLY A 170 -0.88 -5.07 6.15
N ILE A 171 -0.06 -4.03 6.28
CA ILE A 171 -0.50 -2.70 6.69
C ILE A 171 -0.14 -1.66 5.64
N GLY A 172 -1.02 -0.69 5.42
CA GLY A 172 -0.74 0.49 4.63
C GLY A 172 -0.76 1.75 5.49
N VAL A 173 0.26 2.58 5.33
CA VAL A 173 0.49 3.77 6.15
C VAL A 173 0.79 5.00 5.29
N LEU A 174 0.39 6.17 5.80
CA LEU A 174 0.72 7.48 5.25
C LEU A 174 1.04 8.43 6.40
N GLY A 175 0.02 8.84 7.16
CA GLY A 175 0.17 9.82 8.24
C GLY A 175 1.04 9.32 9.40
N GLY A 176 0.98 8.02 9.72
CA GLY A 176 1.82 7.42 10.77
C GLY A 176 3.32 7.42 10.48
N VAL A 177 3.73 7.86 9.29
CA VAL A 177 5.15 8.05 8.91
C VAL A 177 5.38 9.51 8.50
N TRP A 178 4.71 9.97 7.45
CA TRP A 178 4.98 11.29 6.86
C TRP A 178 4.57 12.48 7.73
N ASN A 179 3.53 12.34 8.57
CA ASN A 179 3.08 13.43 9.43
C ASN A 179 3.77 13.45 10.80
N MET A 180 4.76 12.58 11.00
CA MET A 180 5.52 12.50 12.24
C MET A 180 6.73 13.43 12.17
N LYS A 181 7.18 13.92 13.34
CA LYS A 181 8.35 14.81 13.43
C LYS A 181 9.61 14.20 12.79
N ASN A 182 9.80 12.90 12.98
CA ASN A 182 10.91 12.13 12.41
C ASN A 182 10.35 10.94 11.61
N PRO A 183 10.09 11.08 10.29
CA PRO A 183 9.46 10.02 9.50
C PRO A 183 10.26 8.71 9.48
N VAL A 184 11.59 8.79 9.39
CA VAL A 184 12.46 7.60 9.33
C VAL A 184 12.42 6.81 10.63
N GLU A 185 12.58 7.48 11.77
CA GLU A 185 12.45 6.84 13.09
C GLU A 185 11.06 6.23 13.29
N SER A 186 10.02 6.93 12.85
CA SER A 186 8.63 6.47 12.93
C SER A 186 8.42 5.20 12.10
N PHE A 187 8.98 5.14 10.90
CA PHE A 187 8.94 3.95 10.05
C PHE A 187 9.69 2.77 10.68
N ILE A 188 10.90 2.98 11.22
CA ILE A 188 11.67 1.92 11.89
C ILE A 188 10.88 1.36 13.09
N ALA A 189 10.32 2.24 13.92
CA ALA A 189 9.52 1.83 15.08
C ALA A 189 8.26 1.04 14.65
N LEU A 190 7.52 1.55 13.66
CA LEU A 190 6.35 0.87 13.10
C LEU A 190 6.71 -0.51 12.55
N LYS A 191 7.79 -0.61 11.77
CA LYS A 191 8.26 -1.86 11.18
C LYS A 191 8.59 -2.89 12.26
N LYS A 192 9.30 -2.49 13.32
CA LYS A 192 9.62 -3.35 14.45
C LYS A 192 8.36 -3.86 15.16
N HIS A 193 7.38 -2.99 15.41
CA HIS A 193 6.11 -3.40 16.01
C HIS A 193 5.31 -4.34 15.10
N TYR A 194 5.27 -4.06 13.80
CA TYR A 194 4.65 -4.93 12.81
C TYR A 194 5.28 -6.32 12.78
N GLU A 195 6.60 -6.42 12.74
CA GLU A 195 7.32 -7.70 12.75
C GLU A 195 7.05 -8.50 14.02
N ALA A 196 7.08 -7.86 15.19
CA ALA A 196 6.77 -8.50 16.46
C ALA A 196 5.33 -9.03 16.51
N ALA A 197 4.35 -8.19 16.14
CA ALA A 197 2.94 -8.56 16.11
C ALA A 197 2.66 -9.68 15.09
N TRP A 198 3.33 -9.66 13.93
CA TRP A 198 3.22 -10.69 12.91
C TRP A 198 3.72 -12.07 13.39
N ILE A 199 4.84 -12.09 14.12
CA ILE A 199 5.38 -13.33 14.70
C ILE A 199 4.42 -13.88 15.76
N GLU A 200 3.85 -13.01 16.59
CA GLU A 200 2.87 -13.40 17.61
C GLU A 200 1.61 -14.01 16.98
N GLU A 201 1.03 -13.36 15.97
CA GLU A 201 -0.18 -13.83 15.30
C GLU A 201 0.03 -15.19 14.64
N LYS A 202 1.16 -15.39 13.94
CA LYS A 202 1.50 -16.69 13.34
C LYS A 202 1.62 -17.82 14.36
N LYS A 203 2.13 -17.54 15.56
CA LYS A 203 2.19 -18.54 16.65
C LYS A 203 0.80 -18.92 17.13
N THR A 204 -0.10 -17.95 17.23
CA THR A 204 -1.49 -18.16 17.64
C THR A 204 -2.26 -18.97 16.60
N SER A 205 -2.16 -18.61 15.31
CA SER A 205 -2.84 -19.36 14.23
C SER A 205 -2.36 -20.81 14.15
N ASN A 206 -1.05 -21.06 14.29
CA ASN A 206 -0.50 -22.42 14.27
C ASN A 206 -0.93 -23.28 15.47
N ARG A 207 -1.17 -22.67 16.64
CA ARG A 207 -1.72 -23.41 17.79
C ARG A 207 -3.18 -23.79 17.58
N ASN A 208 -3.96 -22.91 16.96
CA ASN A 208 -5.38 -23.15 16.69
C ASN A 208 -5.61 -24.17 15.57
N SER A 209 -4.68 -24.34 14.63
CA SER A 209 -4.79 -25.34 13.56
C SER A 209 -4.35 -26.76 13.97
N MET A 210 -3.75 -26.92 15.15
CA MET A 210 -3.32 -28.21 15.71
C MET A 210 -4.30 -28.79 16.73
N ASN A 211 -5.36 -28.05 17.09
CA ASN A 211 -6.44 -28.46 17.97
C ASN A 211 -7.73 -28.66 17.18
#